data_AF-A0AAW0B024-F1
#
_entry.id   AF-A0AAW0B024-F1
#
_cell.length_a   1.000
_cell.length_b   1.000
_cell.length_c   1.000
_cell.angle_alpha   90.00
_cell.angle_beta   90.00
_cell.angle_gamma   90.00
#
_symmetry.space_group_name_H-M   'P 1'
#
loop_
_entity.id
_entity.type
_entity.pdbx_description
1 polymer ?
#
loop_
_entity_poly.entity_id
_entity_poly.type
_entity_poly.pdbx_seq_one_letter_code
_entity_poly.pdbx_strand_id
1 'polypeptide(L)'
;MTSKRMTTELGHSAPPGGPHAITTHLPGWDTTNAFVNGEESLLRKLKSSYPRITPFGVVDELISFICQEIGFSPTHRCFPFLHPTSFSVAQTFALSPNRKGDDLGPADLVFKIVDIYGVRLYCVGYPPAKLAGINGIWQLHGVGVSTRLAEHLLKHTDTTVEVPFDVGQLPPPTYLPETCAHEQLRDRISSLLNRASVANIKLV
;
A
#
# COMPACT_ATOMS: atom_id res chain seq x y z
N MET A 1 13.19 35.72 -15.35
CA MET A 1 12.18 34.65 -15.43
C MET A 1 11.59 34.49 -14.03
N THR A 2 10.39 35.03 -13.78
CA THR A 2 9.80 35.01 -12.42
C THR A 2 9.15 33.65 -12.22
N SER A 3 9.76 32.79 -11.39
CA SER A 3 9.16 31.50 -11.03
C SER A 3 7.80 31.72 -10.38
N LYS A 4 6.75 31.02 -10.84
CA LYS A 4 5.43 31.06 -10.21
C LYS A 4 5.55 30.52 -8.78
N ARG A 5 5.12 31.32 -7.80
CA ARG A 5 5.07 30.88 -6.40
C ARG A 5 4.07 29.74 -6.25
N MET A 6 4.49 28.64 -5.62
CA MET A 6 3.61 27.51 -5.30
C MET A 6 2.62 27.94 -4.20
N THR A 7 1.33 27.76 -4.46
CA THR A 7 0.23 28.11 -3.55
C THR A 7 -0.45 26.88 -2.93
N THR A 8 0.03 25.69 -3.25
CA THR A 8 -0.46 24.42 -2.67
C THR A 8 -0.25 24.42 -1.17
N GLU A 9 -1.22 23.90 -0.41
CA GLU A 9 -1.09 23.74 1.03
C GLU A 9 -0.04 22.65 1.36
N LEU A 10 0.63 22.76 2.52
CA LEU A 10 1.55 21.73 2.99
C LEU A 10 0.83 20.38 3.12
N GLY A 11 1.50 19.29 2.74
CA GLY A 11 0.96 17.92 2.86
C GLY A 11 -0.04 17.53 1.78
N HIS A 12 -0.42 18.45 0.89
CA HIS A 12 -1.23 18.17 -0.29
C HIS A 12 -0.35 17.83 -1.50
N SER A 13 -0.92 17.18 -2.51
CA SER A 13 -0.20 16.92 -3.76
C SER A 13 0.04 18.21 -4.55
N ALA A 14 1.24 18.33 -5.13
CA ALA A 14 1.60 19.48 -5.95
C ALA A 14 0.78 19.51 -7.27
N PRO A 15 0.56 20.69 -7.89
CA PRO A 15 -0.27 20.84 -9.09
C PRO A 15 0.27 19.99 -10.26
N PRO A 16 -0.60 19.40 -11.10
CA PRO A 16 -2.06 19.61 -11.14
C PRO A 16 -2.86 18.95 -9.99
N GLY A 17 -2.21 18.29 -9.03
CA GLY A 17 -2.86 17.69 -7.88
C GLY A 17 -3.75 16.51 -8.26
N GLY A 18 -4.43 15.93 -7.27
CA GLY A 18 -5.43 14.87 -7.48
C GLY A 18 -5.34 13.76 -6.44
N PRO A 19 -6.41 12.96 -6.28
CA PRO A 19 -6.55 11.95 -5.20
C PRO A 19 -5.54 10.80 -5.30
N HIS A 20 -4.82 10.69 -6.41
CA HIS A 20 -3.84 9.62 -6.67
C HIS A 20 -2.47 10.17 -7.09
N ALA A 21 -2.27 11.48 -6.93
CA ALA A 21 -1.02 12.12 -7.31
C ALA A 21 0.15 11.55 -6.48
N ILE A 22 1.32 11.47 -7.11
CA ILE A 22 2.55 10.90 -6.53
C ILE A 22 3.51 12.01 -6.09
N THR A 23 2.99 13.20 -5.83
CA THR A 23 3.76 14.35 -5.37
C THR A 23 3.23 14.78 -4.01
N THR A 24 4.07 15.43 -3.23
CA THR A 24 3.69 15.98 -1.92
C THR A 24 4.38 17.30 -1.73
N HIS A 25 3.61 18.32 -1.39
CA HIS A 25 4.13 19.63 -1.10
C HIS A 25 4.68 19.67 0.33
N LEU A 26 6.00 19.59 0.43
CA LEU A 26 6.77 19.72 1.67
C LEU A 26 7.79 20.86 1.49
N PRO A 27 7.39 22.13 1.69
CA PRO A 27 8.25 23.27 1.40
C PRO A 27 9.34 23.45 2.47
N GLY A 28 10.59 23.58 2.03
CA GLY A 28 11.71 23.99 2.88
C GLY A 28 12.37 22.87 3.69
N TRP A 29 13.56 23.19 4.20
CA TRP A 29 14.39 22.25 4.96
C TRP A 29 13.80 21.89 6.32
N ASP A 30 13.23 22.87 7.02
CA ASP A 30 12.61 22.66 8.34
C ASP A 30 11.45 21.65 8.27
N THR A 31 10.60 21.77 7.25
CA THR A 31 9.52 20.81 6.99
C THR A 31 10.05 19.41 6.68
N THR A 32 11.18 19.33 5.95
CA THR A 32 11.81 18.04 5.63
C THR A 32 12.39 17.39 6.88
N ASN A 33 13.06 18.16 7.75
CA ASN A 33 13.58 17.67 9.02
C ASN A 33 12.45 17.20 9.94
N ALA A 34 11.38 17.98 10.07
CA ALA A 34 10.21 17.59 10.87
C ALA A 34 9.57 16.29 10.36
N PHE A 35 9.55 16.06 9.03
CA PHE A 35 9.07 14.81 8.45
C PHE A 35 9.98 13.63 8.78
N VAL A 36 11.29 13.79 8.60
CA VAL A 36 12.28 12.75 8.91
C VAL A 36 12.27 12.39 10.39
N ASN A 37 12.09 13.39 11.26
CA ASN A 37 12.01 13.20 12.71
C ASN A 37 10.66 12.65 13.19
N GLY A 38 9.69 12.45 12.29
CA GLY A 38 8.38 11.90 12.62
C GLY A 38 7.52 12.84 13.48
N GLU A 39 7.67 14.16 13.35
CA GLU A 39 6.89 15.10 14.14
C GLU A 39 5.38 14.96 13.88
N GLU A 40 4.62 14.58 14.91
CA GLU A 40 3.18 14.32 14.78
C GLU A 40 2.41 15.51 14.20
N SER A 41 2.80 16.74 14.58
CA SER A 41 2.14 17.96 14.13
C SER A 41 2.22 18.14 12.61
N LEU A 42 3.27 17.63 11.98
CA LEU A 42 3.45 17.60 10.54
C LEU A 42 2.75 16.40 9.92
N LEU A 43 2.94 15.20 10.48
CA LEU A 43 2.37 13.96 9.94
C LEU A 43 0.84 14.04 9.82
N ARG A 44 0.17 14.68 10.79
CA ARG A 44 -1.30 14.89 10.77
C ARG A 44 -1.78 15.81 9.64
N LYS A 45 -0.90 16.65 9.08
CA LYS A 45 -1.22 17.55 7.96
C LYS A 45 -1.07 16.85 6.60
N LEU A 46 -0.42 15.68 6.55
CA LEU A 46 -0.22 14.97 5.30
C LEU A 46 -1.56 14.40 4.80
N LYS A 47 -1.94 14.80 3.58
CA LYS A 47 -3.08 14.25 2.84
C LYS A 47 -2.63 13.32 1.71
N SER A 48 -1.39 13.48 1.29
CA SER A 48 -0.70 12.67 0.29
C SER A 48 0.75 12.51 0.73
N SER A 49 1.35 11.36 0.44
CA SER A 49 2.79 11.17 0.54
C SER A 49 3.30 10.35 -0.64
N TYR A 50 4.43 10.75 -1.20
CA TYR A 50 5.27 9.86 -1.99
C TYR A 50 6.72 9.92 -1.46
N PRO A 51 7.35 8.79 -1.16
CA PRO A 51 6.82 7.42 -1.25
C PRO A 51 5.63 7.18 -0.30
N ARG A 52 4.79 6.19 -0.62
CA ARG A 52 3.58 5.84 0.17
C ARG A 52 3.97 5.02 1.39
N ILE A 53 4.62 5.69 2.34
CA ILE A 53 5.26 5.04 3.49
C ILE A 53 4.28 4.55 4.56
N THR A 54 3.00 4.91 4.45
CA THR A 54 1.88 4.43 5.25
C THR A 54 0.60 4.63 4.42
N PRO A 55 -0.51 3.93 4.73
CA PRO A 55 -1.80 4.21 4.10
C PRO A 55 -2.28 5.64 4.37
N PHE A 56 -2.80 6.32 3.34
CA PHE A 56 -3.40 7.66 3.44
C PHE A 56 -4.67 7.75 2.58
N GLY A 57 -5.54 8.70 2.92
CA GLY A 57 -6.74 9.03 2.15
C GLY A 57 -7.64 7.82 1.92
N VAL A 58 -8.04 7.59 0.67
CA VAL A 58 -8.93 6.48 0.28
C VAL A 58 -8.42 5.09 0.69
N VAL A 59 -7.10 4.89 0.83
CA VAL A 59 -6.58 3.60 1.32
C VAL A 59 -6.83 3.45 2.82
N ASP A 60 -6.69 4.53 3.59
CA ASP A 60 -6.96 4.53 5.02
C ASP A 60 -8.46 4.37 5.32
N GLU A 61 -9.32 4.97 4.49
CA GLU A 61 -10.77 4.78 4.50
C GLU A 61 -11.14 3.32 4.24
N LEU A 62 -10.55 2.68 3.21
CA LEU A 62 -10.75 1.26 2.94
C LEU A 62 -10.30 0.38 4.13
N ILE A 63 -9.15 0.68 4.74
CA ILE A 63 -8.68 -0.06 5.92
C ILE A 63 -9.67 0.06 7.08
N SER A 64 -10.18 1.26 7.33
CA SER A 64 -11.15 1.52 8.39
C SER A 64 -12.42 0.70 8.17
N PHE A 65 -12.92 0.69 6.94
CA PHE A 65 -14.06 -0.13 6.53
C PHE A 65 -13.80 -1.64 6.77
N ILE A 66 -12.70 -2.19 6.24
CA ILE A 66 -12.33 -3.61 6.40
C ILE A 66 -12.22 -4.00 7.87
N CYS A 67 -11.63 -3.15 8.71
CA CYS A 67 -11.47 -3.42 10.14
C CYS A 67 -12.83 -3.49 10.86
N GLN A 68 -13.79 -2.67 10.45
CA GLN A 68 -15.14 -2.61 11.03
C GLN A 68 -15.99 -3.81 10.61
N GLU A 69 -16.04 -4.14 9.32
CA GLU A 69 -16.95 -5.17 8.80
C GLU A 69 -16.55 -6.60 9.15
N ILE A 70 -15.23 -6.88 9.19
CA ILE A 70 -14.73 -8.27 9.12
C ILE A 70 -14.31 -8.76 10.51
N GLY A 71 -14.70 -8.04 11.56
CA GLY A 71 -14.47 -8.43 12.94
C GLY A 71 -12.98 -8.61 13.25
N PHE A 72 -12.12 -7.74 12.71
CA PHE A 72 -10.84 -7.54 13.38
C PHE A 72 -11.14 -7.10 14.82
N SER A 73 -10.34 -7.56 15.79
CA SER A 73 -10.47 -7.07 17.17
C SER A 73 -10.52 -5.53 17.13
N PRO A 74 -11.35 -4.85 17.94
CA PRO A 74 -11.41 -3.39 17.99
C PRO A 74 -10.04 -2.73 18.24
N THR A 75 -9.08 -3.52 18.74
CA THR A 75 -7.70 -3.12 19.00
C THR A 75 -6.76 -3.31 17.84
N HIS A 76 -7.23 -3.74 16.65
CA HIS A 76 -6.41 -4.04 15.49
C HIS A 76 -6.73 -3.11 14.32
N ARG A 77 -5.69 -2.79 13.55
CA ARG A 77 -5.79 -2.28 12.18
C ARG A 77 -5.22 -3.31 11.23
N CYS A 78 -5.42 -3.15 9.93
CA CYS A 78 -4.87 -4.06 8.93
C CYS A 78 -4.15 -3.37 7.78
N PHE A 79 -3.22 -4.10 7.16
CA PHE A 79 -2.69 -3.79 5.84
C PHE A 79 -3.28 -4.74 4.80
N PRO A 80 -4.02 -4.23 3.79
CA PRO A 80 -4.57 -5.04 2.72
C PRO A 80 -3.56 -5.17 1.56
N PHE A 81 -3.32 -6.40 1.13
CA PHE A 81 -2.43 -6.74 0.03
C PHE A 81 -3.14 -7.51 -1.07
N LEU A 82 -2.53 -7.56 -2.26
CA LEU A 82 -3.09 -8.22 -3.46
C LEU A 82 -2.50 -9.60 -3.73
N HIS A 83 -1.62 -10.10 -2.86
CA HIS A 83 -0.94 -11.37 -3.06
C HIS A 83 -0.84 -12.19 -1.75
N PRO A 84 -1.07 -13.52 -1.79
CA PRO A 84 -1.09 -14.37 -0.59
C PRO A 84 0.26 -14.44 0.14
N THR A 85 1.38 -14.25 -0.57
CA THR A 85 2.73 -14.23 0.05
C THR A 85 2.88 -13.13 1.09
N SER A 86 1.99 -12.13 1.11
CA SER A 86 2.02 -11.06 2.10
C SER A 86 1.89 -11.58 3.54
N PHE A 87 1.23 -12.72 3.75
CA PHE A 87 1.14 -13.33 5.08
C PHE A 87 2.49 -13.87 5.54
N SER A 88 3.17 -14.66 4.70
CA SER A 88 4.48 -15.20 5.05
C SER A 88 5.53 -14.09 5.17
N VAL A 89 5.51 -13.10 4.27
CA VAL A 89 6.38 -11.91 4.35
C VAL A 89 6.11 -11.14 5.64
N ALA A 90 4.85 -10.94 6.04
CA ALA A 90 4.50 -10.30 7.30
C ALA A 90 5.04 -11.06 8.51
N GLN A 91 4.87 -12.38 8.56
CA GLN A 91 5.41 -13.19 9.65
C GLN A 91 6.93 -13.12 9.69
N THR A 92 7.61 -13.35 8.57
CA THR A 92 9.08 -13.31 8.51
C THR A 92 9.63 -11.94 8.90
N PHE A 93 9.00 -10.86 8.43
CA PHE A 93 9.42 -9.50 8.74
C PHE A 93 9.16 -9.14 10.21
N ALA A 94 7.93 -9.35 10.69
CA ALA A 94 7.50 -8.93 12.02
C ALA A 94 8.21 -9.69 13.14
N LEU A 95 8.47 -10.99 12.92
CA LEU A 95 9.07 -11.92 13.89
C LEU A 95 10.59 -12.06 13.71
N SER A 96 11.21 -11.26 12.84
CA SER A 96 12.65 -11.34 12.61
C SER A 96 13.42 -10.97 13.88
N PRO A 97 14.41 -11.78 14.31
CA PRO A 97 15.24 -11.45 15.47
C PRO A 97 16.13 -10.21 15.23
N ASN A 98 16.25 -9.77 13.97
CA ASN A 98 17.03 -8.59 13.60
C ASN A 98 16.23 -7.27 13.74
N ARG A 99 14.94 -7.32 14.07
CA ARG A 99 14.18 -6.09 14.33
C ARG A 99 14.60 -5.46 15.65
N LYS A 100 14.77 -4.14 15.61
CA LYS A 100 14.95 -3.28 16.79
C LYS A 100 13.68 -2.45 16.93
N GLY A 101 12.90 -2.62 17.99
CA GLY A 101 11.67 -1.83 18.22
C GLY A 101 10.54 -2.64 18.87
N ASP A 102 9.30 -2.19 18.69
CA ASP A 102 8.11 -2.84 19.27
C ASP A 102 7.95 -4.27 18.74
N ASP A 103 8.35 -5.23 19.57
CA ASP A 103 8.34 -6.64 19.22
C ASP A 103 6.90 -7.10 19.01
N LEU A 104 6.61 -7.54 17.78
CA LEU A 104 5.38 -8.23 17.43
C LEU A 104 5.63 -9.71 17.69
N GLY A 105 4.77 -10.32 18.49
CA GLY A 105 4.70 -11.77 18.62
C GLY A 105 3.77 -12.38 17.57
N PRO A 106 3.80 -13.70 17.38
CA PRO A 106 2.89 -14.39 16.45
C PRO A 106 1.41 -14.12 16.75
N ALA A 107 1.05 -13.98 18.02
CA ALA A 107 -0.32 -13.73 18.47
C ALA A 107 -0.81 -12.30 18.18
N ASP A 108 0.10 -11.36 17.88
CA ASP A 108 -0.28 -10.00 17.49
C ASP A 108 -0.69 -9.92 16.00
N LEU A 109 -0.37 -10.93 15.20
CA LEU A 109 -0.72 -10.95 13.78
C LEU A 109 -2.01 -11.72 13.57
N VAL A 110 -2.95 -11.07 12.89
CA VAL A 110 -4.24 -11.67 12.50
C VAL A 110 -4.32 -11.69 10.98
N PHE A 111 -4.56 -12.85 10.39
CA PHE A 111 -4.72 -12.97 8.94
C PHE A 111 -6.18 -13.17 8.58
N LYS A 112 -6.70 -12.31 7.70
CA LYS A 112 -8.04 -12.42 7.13
C LYS A 112 -7.98 -12.23 5.62
N ILE A 113 -8.85 -12.91 4.90
CA ILE A 113 -9.00 -12.75 3.46
C ILE A 113 -10.39 -12.21 3.19
N VAL A 114 -10.46 -11.25 2.28
CA VAL A 114 -11.68 -10.50 1.99
C VAL A 114 -11.83 -10.40 0.51
N ASP A 115 -13.02 -10.71 0.00
CA ASP A 115 -13.39 -10.36 -1.36
C ASP A 115 -14.30 -9.13 -1.32
N ILE A 116 -13.93 -8.09 -2.08
CA ILE A 116 -14.77 -6.92 -2.31
C ILE A 116 -14.90 -6.76 -3.81
N TYR A 117 -16.12 -6.85 -4.32
CA TYR A 117 -16.42 -6.70 -5.75
C TYR A 117 -15.58 -7.62 -6.65
N GLY A 118 -15.40 -8.87 -6.22
CA GLY A 118 -14.60 -9.86 -6.93
C GLY A 118 -13.09 -9.64 -6.86
N VAL A 119 -12.59 -8.69 -6.06
CA VAL A 119 -11.16 -8.47 -5.80
C VAL A 119 -10.79 -8.99 -4.42
N ARG A 120 -9.84 -9.93 -4.40
CA ARG A 120 -9.34 -10.57 -3.19
C ARG A 120 -8.22 -9.77 -2.54
N LEU A 121 -8.43 -9.45 -1.27
CA LEU A 121 -7.48 -8.76 -0.40
C LEU A 121 -7.00 -9.69 0.71
N TYR A 122 -5.69 -9.80 0.85
CA TYR A 122 -5.01 -10.52 1.92
C TYR A 122 -4.66 -9.52 3.01
N CYS A 123 -5.45 -9.51 4.09
CA CYS A 123 -5.36 -8.51 5.14
C CYS A 123 -4.50 -9.02 6.30
N VAL A 124 -3.43 -8.27 6.59
CA VAL A 124 -2.53 -8.50 7.74
C VAL A 124 -2.92 -7.54 8.85
N GLY A 125 -3.60 -8.07 9.87
CA GLY A 125 -4.00 -7.37 11.08
C GLY A 125 -2.85 -7.26 12.09
N TYR A 126 -2.80 -6.13 12.80
CA TYR A 126 -1.81 -5.82 13.84
C TYR A 126 -2.37 -4.81 14.86
N PRO A 127 -1.85 -4.77 16.10
CA PRO A 127 -2.16 -3.72 17.06
C PRO A 127 -1.56 -2.38 16.60
N PRO A 128 -2.34 -1.28 16.51
CA PRO A 128 -1.84 0.02 16.04
C PRO A 128 -0.63 0.55 16.80
N ALA A 129 -0.54 0.26 18.10
CA ALA A 129 0.62 0.61 18.94
C ALA A 129 1.93 -0.03 18.46
N LYS A 130 1.88 -1.11 17.69
CA LYS A 130 3.03 -1.83 17.14
C LYS A 130 3.26 -1.54 15.65
N LEU A 131 2.67 -0.47 15.11
CA LEU A 131 2.81 -0.08 13.71
C LEU A 131 4.27 -0.02 13.26
N ALA A 132 5.16 0.58 14.07
CA ALA A 132 6.59 0.69 13.76
C ALA A 132 7.23 -0.67 13.45
N GLY A 133 6.72 -1.74 14.05
CA GLY A 133 7.23 -3.09 13.87
C GLY A 133 6.76 -3.84 12.64
N ILE A 134 5.68 -3.39 12.01
CA ILE A 134 5.12 -4.04 10.83
C ILE A 134 5.19 -3.14 9.59
N ASN A 135 5.23 -1.81 9.74
CA ASN A 135 5.06 -0.87 8.63
C ASN A 135 6.05 -1.07 7.47
N GLY A 136 7.23 -1.64 7.72
CA GLY A 136 8.19 -1.97 6.67
C GLY A 136 7.62 -2.89 5.58
N ILE A 137 6.67 -3.79 5.90
CA ILE A 137 6.01 -4.61 4.87
C ILE A 137 5.17 -3.76 3.93
N TRP A 138 4.48 -2.74 4.45
CA TRP A 138 3.70 -1.82 3.63
C TRP A 138 4.61 -0.99 2.73
N GLN A 139 5.73 -0.52 3.29
CA GLN A 139 6.69 0.33 2.61
C GLN A 139 7.46 -0.38 1.49
N LEU A 140 7.83 -1.65 1.70
CA LEU A 140 8.85 -2.32 0.90
C LEU A 140 8.33 -3.50 0.08
N HIS A 141 7.23 -4.15 0.48
CA HIS A 141 6.75 -5.36 -0.21
C HIS A 141 6.14 -5.05 -1.58
N GLY A 142 5.60 -3.83 -1.78
CA GLY A 142 5.19 -3.34 -3.10
C GLY A 142 3.88 -3.92 -3.67
N VAL A 143 3.20 -4.82 -2.96
CA VAL A 143 1.93 -5.43 -3.37
C VAL A 143 0.72 -4.97 -2.54
N GLY A 144 0.86 -3.85 -1.82
CA GLY A 144 -0.24 -3.21 -1.11
C GLY A 144 -1.31 -2.67 -2.04
N VAL A 145 -2.52 -2.48 -1.54
CA VAL A 145 -3.62 -1.89 -2.31
C VAL A 145 -3.25 -0.47 -2.79
N SER A 146 -3.49 -0.20 -4.07
CA SER A 146 -3.30 1.14 -4.64
C SER A 146 -4.45 2.08 -4.30
N THR A 147 -4.21 3.39 -4.33
CA THR A 147 -5.25 4.42 -4.11
C THR A 147 -6.41 4.31 -5.12
N ARG A 148 -6.12 3.95 -6.38
CA ARG A 148 -7.16 3.76 -7.42
C ARG A 148 -8.03 2.56 -7.14
N LEU A 149 -7.40 1.45 -6.74
CA LEU A 149 -8.14 0.25 -6.38
C LEU A 149 -8.96 0.50 -5.12
N ALA A 150 -8.41 1.15 -4.10
CA ALA A 150 -9.16 1.50 -2.89
C ALA A 150 -10.38 2.36 -3.20
N GLU A 151 -10.22 3.43 -3.99
CA GLU A 151 -11.35 4.27 -4.44
C GLU A 151 -12.42 3.47 -5.20
N HIS A 152 -12.01 2.49 -6.01
CA HIS A 152 -12.94 1.63 -6.72
C HIS A 152 -13.70 0.69 -5.78
N LEU A 153 -12.99 0.01 -4.86
CA LEU A 153 -13.60 -0.94 -3.92
C LEU A 153 -14.52 -0.27 -2.91
N LEU A 154 -14.22 0.96 -2.50
CA LEU A 154 -15.07 1.75 -1.60
C LEU A 154 -16.47 2.04 -2.17
N LYS A 155 -16.67 1.92 -3.49
CA LYS A 155 -17.99 2.08 -4.13
C LYS A 155 -18.84 0.81 -4.09
N HIS A 156 -18.25 -0.30 -3.65
CA HIS A 156 -18.85 -1.64 -3.70
C HIS A 156 -18.71 -2.37 -2.36
N THR A 157 -18.70 -1.61 -1.26
CA THR A 157 -18.54 -2.12 0.10
C THR A 157 -19.65 -3.10 0.49
N ASP A 158 -20.84 -2.94 -0.08
CA ASP A 158 -22.00 -3.83 0.04
C ASP A 158 -21.73 -5.29 -0.41
N THR A 159 -20.69 -5.49 -1.23
CA THR A 159 -20.32 -6.82 -1.77
C THR A 159 -19.25 -7.53 -0.96
N THR A 160 -18.91 -7.01 0.21
CA THR A 160 -17.80 -7.50 1.04
C THR A 160 -18.12 -8.86 1.65
N VAL A 161 -17.22 -9.82 1.47
CA VAL A 161 -17.34 -11.18 2.01
C VAL A 161 -16.01 -11.61 2.62
N GLU A 162 -16.04 -12.14 3.85
CA GLU A 162 -14.89 -12.83 4.44
C GLU A 162 -14.72 -14.20 3.77
N VAL A 163 -13.50 -14.48 3.29
CA VAL A 163 -13.19 -15.74 2.62
C VAL A 163 -12.50 -16.67 3.61
N PRO A 164 -13.10 -17.82 3.96
CA PRO A 164 -12.45 -18.80 4.81
C PRO A 164 -11.25 -19.42 4.08
N PHE A 165 -10.21 -19.75 4.83
CA PHE A 165 -9.01 -20.38 4.30
C PHE A 165 -8.36 -21.29 5.33
N ASP A 166 -7.62 -22.27 4.83
CA ASP A 166 -6.80 -23.16 5.65
C ASP A 166 -5.33 -22.73 5.62
N VAL A 167 -4.66 -22.89 6.75
CA VAL A 167 -3.22 -22.60 6.88
C VAL A 167 -2.45 -23.55 5.97
N GLY A 168 -1.85 -23.01 4.90
CA GLY A 168 -1.09 -23.77 3.89
C GLY A 168 -1.79 -23.86 2.52
N GLN A 169 -3.09 -23.57 2.45
CA GLN A 169 -3.85 -23.54 1.19
C GLN A 169 -4.57 -22.19 1.05
N LEU A 170 -3.78 -21.14 0.83
CA LEU A 170 -4.34 -19.81 0.61
C LEU A 170 -5.05 -19.76 -0.75
N PRO A 171 -6.30 -19.28 -0.80
CA PRO A 171 -7.01 -19.16 -2.05
C PRO A 171 -6.27 -18.18 -2.97
N PRO A 172 -6.22 -18.42 -4.29
CA PRO A 172 -5.43 -17.61 -5.21
C PRO A 172 -6.02 -16.21 -5.36
N PRO A 173 -5.24 -15.21 -5.82
CA PRO A 173 -5.77 -13.89 -6.10
C PRO A 173 -6.91 -13.97 -7.12
N THR A 174 -8.00 -13.29 -6.85
CA THR A 174 -8.99 -12.98 -7.87
C THR A 174 -8.50 -11.72 -8.58
N TYR A 175 -7.60 -11.91 -9.55
CA TYR A 175 -7.12 -10.80 -10.35
C TYR A 175 -8.30 -10.06 -10.98
N LEU A 176 -8.12 -8.77 -11.29
CA LEU A 176 -9.06 -8.10 -12.18
C LEU A 176 -9.21 -8.93 -13.46
N PRO A 177 -10.43 -9.07 -14.01
CA PRO A 177 -10.64 -9.85 -15.22
C PRO A 177 -9.65 -9.43 -16.31
N GLU A 178 -8.90 -10.40 -16.84
CA GLU A 178 -8.06 -10.11 -18.00
C GLU A 178 -8.95 -9.81 -19.21
N THR A 179 -8.55 -8.80 -19.96
CA THR A 179 -9.25 -8.33 -21.16
C THR A 179 -8.23 -8.21 -22.28
N CYS A 180 -8.70 -8.05 -23.52
CA CYS A 180 -7.82 -7.82 -24.66
C CYS A 180 -6.91 -6.60 -24.49
N ALA A 181 -7.28 -5.63 -23.65
CA ALA A 181 -6.43 -4.48 -23.31
C ALA A 181 -5.17 -4.89 -22.53
N HIS A 182 -5.25 -5.91 -21.66
CA HIS A 182 -4.12 -6.40 -20.90
C HIS A 182 -3.10 -7.10 -21.81
N GLU A 183 -3.58 -7.87 -22.77
CA GLU A 183 -2.74 -8.50 -23.80
C GLU A 183 -2.01 -7.44 -24.65
N GLN A 184 -2.74 -6.45 -25.17
CA GLN A 184 -2.13 -5.33 -25.91
C GLN A 184 -1.09 -4.57 -25.10
N LEU A 185 -1.31 -4.37 -23.80
CA LEU A 185 -0.33 -3.76 -22.91
C LEU A 185 0.91 -4.63 -22.74
N ARG A 186 0.75 -5.94 -22.53
CA ARG A 186 1.88 -6.88 -22.43
C ARG A 186 2.69 -6.92 -23.72
N ASP A 187 2.05 -6.94 -24.88
CA ASP A 187 2.72 -6.89 -26.17
C ASP A 187 3.50 -5.59 -26.35
N ARG A 188 2.90 -4.45 -25.98
CA ARG A 188 3.54 -3.15 -26.06
C ARG A 188 4.73 -3.05 -25.11
N ILE A 189 4.61 -3.51 -23.87
CA ILE A 189 5.72 -3.55 -22.90
C ILE A 189 6.84 -4.44 -23.43
N SER A 190 6.50 -5.64 -23.91
CA SER A 190 7.45 -6.59 -24.50
C SER A 190 8.18 -5.97 -25.70
N SER A 191 7.46 -5.29 -26.59
CA SER A 191 8.04 -4.56 -27.72
C SER A 191 9.01 -3.47 -27.27
N LEU A 192 8.67 -2.69 -26.23
CA LEU A 192 9.52 -1.63 -25.71
C LEU A 192 10.77 -2.18 -25.01
N LEU A 193 10.64 -3.25 -24.22
CA LEU A 193 11.78 -3.92 -23.58
C LEU A 193 12.74 -4.51 -24.62
N ASN A 194 12.21 -5.15 -25.66
CA ASN A 194 13.02 -5.70 -26.75
C ASN A 194 13.69 -4.61 -27.62
N ARG A 195 13.17 -3.37 -27.63
CA ARG A 195 13.86 -2.23 -28.25
C ARG A 195 15.01 -1.70 -27.40
N ALA A 196 14.94 -1.86 -26.08
CA ALA A 196 15.91 -1.28 -25.14
C ALA A 196 17.24 -2.06 -25.11
N SER A 197 17.29 -3.29 -25.61
CA SER A 197 18.53 -4.07 -25.75
C SER A 197 18.91 -4.27 -27.22
N VAL A 198 19.49 -3.24 -27.84
CA VAL A 198 20.34 -3.42 -29.03
C VAL A 198 21.61 -2.59 -28.87
N ALA A 199 22.55 -3.12 -28.09
CA ALA A 199 23.96 -3.03 -28.43
C ALA A 199 24.55 -4.41 -28.22
N ASN A 200 24.72 -5.16 -29.32
CA ASN A 200 25.62 -6.28 -29.38
C ASN A 200 27.04 -5.78 -29.05
N ILE A 201 27.39 -5.72 -27.77
CA ILE A 201 28.79 -5.65 -27.36
C ILE A 201 29.31 -7.06 -27.59
N LYS A 202 29.96 -7.28 -28.74
CA LYS A 202 30.93 -8.37 -28.85
C LYS A 202 32.03 -8.06 -27.84
N LEU A 203 32.04 -8.80 -26.73
CA LEU A 203 33.21 -8.87 -25.87
C LEU A 203 34.34 -9.45 -26.73
N VAL A 204 35.35 -8.62 -26.97
CA VAL A 204 36.66 -9.01 -27.51
C VAL A 204 37.51 -9.50 -26.35
#